data_AF-A0A2R5LP71-F1
#
_entry.id   AF-A0A2R5LP71-F1
#
_cell.length_a   1.000
_cell.length_b   1.000
_cell.length_c   1.000
_cell.angle_alpha   90.00
_cell.angle_beta   90.00
_cell.angle_gamma   90.00
#
_symmetry.space_group_name_H-M   'P 1'
#
loop_
_entity.id
_entity.type
_entity.pdbx_description
1 polymer ?
#
loop_
_entity_poly.entity_id
_entity_poly.type
_entity_poly.pdbx_seq_one_letter_code
_entity_poly.pdbx_strand_id
1 'polypeptide(L)'
;MAAKHKGVSLHPVLRGFLWIASFTLNFAVIFVTLPWNRGNLPNDTVNALYGGFHRLLWSLGLSWPMFACATGCGGIVNKFLSWKLFIPIGR
;
A
#
# COMPACT_ATOMS: atom_id res chain seq x y z
N MET A 1 -2.72 -21.93 8.41
CA MET A 1 -3.84 -21.99 7.44
C MET A 1 -3.45 -21.15 6.22
N ALA A 2 -2.92 -21.78 5.17
CA ALA A 2 -2.56 -21.08 3.93
C ALA A 2 -3.79 -21.05 3.01
N ALA A 3 -4.38 -19.87 2.83
CA ALA A 3 -5.50 -19.68 1.92
C ALA A 3 -5.03 -19.93 0.48
N LYS A 4 -5.27 -21.15 -0.02
CA LYS A 4 -4.91 -21.59 -1.37
C LYS A 4 -5.95 -21.05 -2.35
N HIS A 5 -5.89 -19.75 -2.69
CA HIS A 5 -6.78 -19.18 -3.69
C HIS A 5 -6.33 -19.54 -5.11
N LYS A 6 -7.00 -20.57 -5.62
CA LYS A 6 -6.98 -21.10 -6.98
C LYS A 6 -7.38 -19.99 -7.97
N GLY A 7 -6.49 -19.63 -8.91
CA GLY A 7 -6.90 -19.17 -10.24
C GLY A 7 -7.21 -17.69 -10.50
N VAL A 8 -6.57 -16.73 -9.82
CA VAL A 8 -6.64 -15.31 -10.26
C VAL A 8 -5.48 -15.02 -11.22
N SER A 9 -5.72 -15.20 -12.51
CA SER A 9 -4.75 -14.85 -13.57
C SER A 9 -4.78 -13.34 -13.83
N LEU A 10 -4.14 -12.57 -12.94
CA LEU A 10 -4.08 -11.12 -13.10
C LEU A 10 -3.00 -10.73 -14.12
N HIS A 11 -3.39 -9.97 -15.14
CA HIS A 11 -2.48 -9.56 -16.21
C HIS A 11 -1.23 -8.86 -15.64
N PRO A 12 -0.01 -9.19 -16.09
CA PRO A 12 1.23 -8.67 -15.51
C PRO A 12 1.31 -7.14 -15.53
N VAL A 13 0.73 -6.51 -16.56
CA VAL A 13 0.60 -5.05 -16.66
C VAL A 13 -0.24 -4.50 -15.50
N LEU A 14 -1.42 -5.07 -15.26
CA LEU A 14 -2.32 -4.63 -14.19
C LEU A 14 -1.65 -4.74 -12.81
N ARG A 15 -0.91 -5.83 -12.57
CA ARG A 15 -0.13 -5.99 -11.33
C ARG A 15 0.88 -4.86 -11.12
N GLY A 16 1.60 -4.47 -12.17
CA GLY A 16 2.55 -3.36 -12.13
C GLY A 16 1.86 -2.03 -11.85
N PHE A 17 0.75 -1.74 -12.54
CA PHE A 17 -0.06 -0.53 -12.29
C PHE A 17 -0.55 -0.44 -10.85
N LEU A 18 -1.07 -1.53 -10.28
CA LEU A 18 -1.57 -1.51 -8.91
C LEU A 18 -0.46 -1.32 -7.87
N TRP A 19 0.76 -1.84 -8.13
CA TRP A 19 1.91 -1.53 -7.29
C TRP A 19 2.28 -0.06 -7.32
N ILE A 20 2.43 0.51 -8.52
CA ILE A 20 2.77 1.94 -8.68
C ILE A 20 1.68 2.80 -8.03
N ALA A 21 0.40 2.52 -8.29
CA ALA A 21 -0.71 3.24 -7.70
C ALA A 21 -0.69 3.17 -6.16
N SER A 22 -0.44 1.98 -5.59
CA SER A 22 -0.39 1.79 -4.13
C SER A 22 0.71 2.61 -3.48
N PHE A 23 1.93 2.56 -4.02
CA PHE A 23 3.03 3.35 -3.50
C PHE A 23 2.77 4.84 -3.66
N THR A 24 2.34 5.27 -4.85
CA THR A 24 2.04 6.69 -5.11
C THR A 24 1.00 7.24 -4.16
N LEU A 25 -0.10 6.51 -3.90
CA LEU A 25 -1.14 6.93 -2.97
C LEU A 25 -0.60 7.09 -1.54
N ASN A 26 0.12 6.09 -1.02
CA ASN A 26 0.68 6.15 0.33
C ASN A 26 1.75 7.24 0.47
N PHE A 27 2.67 7.34 -0.49
CA PHE A 27 3.70 8.37 -0.49
C PHE A 27 3.09 9.77 -0.60
N ALA A 28 2.07 9.97 -1.44
CA ALA A 28 1.38 11.25 -1.53
C ALA A 28 0.79 11.67 -0.16
N VAL A 29 0.13 10.73 0.54
CA VAL A 29 -0.43 10.99 1.87
C VAL A 29 0.65 11.44 2.87
N ILE A 30 1.84 10.81 2.85
CA ILE A 30 2.96 11.16 3.74
C ILE A 30 3.60 12.49 3.34
N PHE A 31 3.99 12.66 2.07
CA PHE A 31 4.75 13.83 1.61
C PHE A 31 3.94 15.12 1.68
N VAL A 32 2.61 15.06 1.52
CA VAL A 32 1.74 16.23 1.70
C VAL A 32 1.84 16.81 3.11
N THR A 33 2.04 15.98 4.15
CA THR A 33 2.20 16.45 5.53
C THR A 33 3.60 16.95 5.89
N LEU A 34 4.60 16.67 5.05
CA LEU A 34 5.98 17.07 5.32
C LEU A 34 6.18 18.59 5.48
N PRO A 35 5.66 19.47 4.61
CA PRO A 35 5.76 20.92 4.81
C PRO A 35 5.00 21.40 6.06
N TRP A 36 3.90 20.73 6.41
CA TRP A 36 3.07 21.09 7.58
C TRP A 36 3.83 20.82 8.88
N ASN A 37 4.55 19.70 8.95
CA ASN A 37 5.46 19.41 10.07
C ASN A 37 6.63 20.39 10.20
N ARG A 38 6.94 21.17 9.16
CA ARG A 38 7.97 22.23 9.18
C ARG A 38 7.39 23.61 9.53
N GLY A 39 6.12 23.69 9.89
CA GLY A 39 5.43 24.93 10.26
C GLY A 39 4.77 25.68 9.11
N ASN A 40 4.78 25.13 7.89
CA ASN A 40 4.03 25.71 6.76
C ASN A 40 2.59 25.19 6.79
N LEU A 41 1.68 25.97 7.39
CA LEU A 41 0.29 25.57 7.55
C LEU A 41 -0.41 25.49 6.17
N PRO A 42 -1.18 24.42 5.90
CA PRO A 42 -1.98 24.32 4.68
C PRO A 42 -3.13 25.34 4.67
N ASN A 43 -3.61 25.66 3.47
CA ASN A 43 -4.87 26.37 3.29
C ASN A 43 -6.05 25.52 3.81
N ASP A 44 -7.11 26.15 4.31
CA ASP A 44 -8.28 25.49 4.91
C ASP A 44 -8.90 24.45 3.98
N THR A 45 -8.96 24.72 2.67
CA THR A 45 -9.46 23.77 1.66
C THR A 45 -8.60 22.50 1.60
N VAL A 46 -7.28 22.64 1.65
CA VAL A 46 -6.35 21.50 1.60
C VAL A 46 -6.43 20.71 2.91
N ASN A 47 -6.55 21.41 4.04
CA ASN A 47 -6.70 20.78 5.35
C ASN A 47 -8.00 19.96 5.44
N ALA A 48 -9.13 20.51 4.98
CA ALA A 48 -10.42 19.81 4.97
C ALA A 48 -10.41 18.60 4.02
N LEU A 49 -9.88 18.76 2.80
CA LEU A 49 -9.74 17.66 1.83
C LEU A 49 -8.84 16.56 2.37
N TYR A 50 -7.66 16.91 2.90
CA TYR A 50 -6.75 15.93 3.47
C TYR A 50 -7.39 15.25 4.68
N GLY A 51 -7.99 16.00 5.61
CA GLY A 51 -8.68 15.47 6.79
C GLY A 51 -9.74 14.41 6.43
N GLY A 52 -10.53 14.65 5.39
CA GLY A 52 -11.55 13.69 4.93
C GLY A 52 -11.00 12.50 4.13
N PHE A 53 -10.03 12.73 3.24
CA PHE A 53 -9.63 11.72 2.25
C PHE A 53 -8.35 10.96 2.58
N HIS A 54 -7.46 11.47 3.44
CA HIS A 54 -6.16 10.83 3.70
C HIS A 54 -6.29 9.38 4.16
N ARG A 55 -7.25 9.07 5.05
CA ARG A 55 -7.50 7.69 5.54
C ARG A 55 -8.00 6.76 4.45
N LEU A 56 -8.84 7.28 3.55
CA LEU A 56 -9.36 6.52 2.41
C LEU A 56 -8.24 6.22 1.43
N LEU A 57 -7.44 7.22 1.06
CA LEU A 57 -6.30 7.05 0.15
C LEU A 57 -5.26 6.10 0.72
N TRP A 58 -4.96 6.21 2.03
CA TRP A 58 -4.09 5.29 2.75
C TRP A 58 -4.62 3.85 2.70
N SER A 59 -5.90 3.66 3.03
CA SER A 59 -6.52 2.32 3.03
C SER A 59 -6.56 1.71 1.62
N LEU A 60 -6.87 2.52 0.60
CA LEU A 60 -6.84 2.10 -0.81
C LEU A 60 -5.42 1.73 -1.24
N GLY A 61 -4.42 2.53 -0.86
CA GLY A 61 -3.02 2.24 -1.14
C GLY A 61 -2.52 0.97 -0.46
N LEU A 62 -3.07 0.59 0.70
CA LEU A 62 -2.75 -0.67 1.39
C LEU A 62 -3.55 -1.88 0.89
N SER A 63 -4.68 -1.65 0.22
CA SER A 63 -5.60 -2.72 -0.22
C SER A 63 -4.91 -3.73 -1.16
N TRP A 64 -4.14 -3.24 -2.13
CA TRP A 64 -3.45 -4.10 -3.10
C TRP A 64 -2.28 -4.89 -2.48
N PRO A 65 -1.36 -4.29 -1.70
CA PRO A 65 -0.34 -5.06 -0.98
C PRO A 65 -0.94 -6.17 -0.12
N MET A 66 -2.00 -5.88 0.64
CA MET A 66 -2.70 -6.89 1.46
C MET A 66 -3.28 -8.01 0.60
N PHE A 67 -4.00 -7.67 -0.47
CA PHE A 67 -4.56 -8.64 -1.41
C PHE A 67 -3.47 -9.49 -2.07
N ALA A 68 -2.38 -8.86 -2.50
CA ALA A 68 -1.28 -9.51 -3.19
C ALA A 68 -0.48 -10.46 -2.28
N CYS A 69 -0.36 -10.12 -0.98
CA CYS A 69 0.17 -11.02 0.03
C CYS A 69 -0.77 -12.21 0.28
N ALA A 70 -2.08 -11.97 0.37
CA ALA A 70 -3.07 -13.03 0.63
C ALA A 70 -3.24 -14.02 -0.53
N THR A 71 -3.15 -13.56 -1.78
CA THR A 71 -3.30 -14.40 -2.98
C THR A 71 -1.98 -14.97 -3.51
N GLY A 72 -0.84 -14.59 -2.94
CA GLY A 72 0.48 -14.97 -3.45
C GLY A 72 0.85 -14.32 -4.79
N CYS A 73 0.00 -13.43 -5.32
CA CYS A 73 0.23 -12.65 -6.53
C CYS A 73 1.24 -11.50 -6.33
N GLY A 74 1.79 -11.32 -5.13
CA GLY A 74 2.74 -10.26 -4.78
C GLY A 74 4.13 -10.33 -5.43
N GLY A 75 4.45 -11.39 -6.20
CA GLY A 75 5.71 -11.48 -6.94
C GLY A 75 6.93 -11.30 -6.03
N ILE A 76 7.71 -10.24 -6.25
CA ILE A 76 8.91 -9.90 -5.45
C ILE A 76 8.59 -9.73 -3.97
N VAL A 77 7.48 -9.06 -3.64
CA VAL A 77 7.10 -8.82 -2.24
C VAL A 77 6.69 -10.12 -1.55
N ASN A 78 6.01 -11.03 -2.26
CA ASN A 78 5.72 -12.36 -1.72
C ASN A 78 6.99 -13.17 -1.47
N LYS A 79 8.00 -13.04 -2.34
CA LYS A 79 9.32 -13.68 -2.17
C LYS A 79 10.11 -13.08 -1.00
N PHE A 80 10.00 -11.77 -0.78
CA PHE A 80 10.60 -11.07 0.35
C PHE A 80 9.93 -11.44 1.69
N LEU A 81 8.60 -11.47 1.76
CA LEU A 81 7.89 -11.90 2.96
C LEU A 81 8.05 -13.41 3.24
N SER A 82 8.12 -14.24 2.21
CA SER A 82 8.38 -15.68 2.37
C SER A 82 9.86 -15.98 2.65
N TRP A 83 10.70 -14.96 2.86
CA TRP A 83 12.12 -15.19 3.10
C TRP A 83 12.33 -15.83 4.47
N LYS A 84 13.17 -16.88 4.52
CA LYS A 84 13.48 -17.66 5.74
C LYS A 84 13.90 -16.80 6.95
N LEU A 85 14.35 -15.57 6.71
CA LEU A 85 14.73 -14.61 7.74
C LEU A 85 13.55 -14.16 8.63
N PHE A 86 12.31 -14.19 8.14
CA PHE A 86 11.12 -13.80 8.92
C PHE A 86 10.50 -14.95 9.72
N ILE A 87 10.94 -16.18 9.51
CA ILE A 87 10.44 -17.38 10.25
C ILE A 87 10.64 -17.28 11.78
N PRO A 88 11.75 -16.76 12.33
CA PRO A 88 11.91 -16.60 13.78
C PRO A 88 11.04 -15.48 14.37
N ILE A 89 10.58 -14.53 13.54
CA ILE A 89 9.77 -13.36 13.93
C ILE A 89 8.26 -13.69 13.89
N GLY A 90 7.88 -14.76 13.18
CA GLY A 90 6.49 -15.21 13.07
C GLY A 90 6.05 -16.23 14.13
N ARG A 91 6.92 -16.58 15.09
CA ARG A 91 6.56 -17.37 16.29
C ARG A 91 6.47 -16.46 17.51
#